data_AF-A0A948FKE7-F1
#
_entry.id   AF-A0A948FKE7-F1
#
_cell.length_a   1.000
_cell.length_b   1.000
_cell.length_c   1.000
_cell.angle_alpha   90.00
_cell.angle_beta   90.00
_cell.angle_gamma   90.00
#
_symmetry.space_group_name_H-M   'P 1'
#
loop_
_entity.id
_entity.type
_entity.pdbx_description
1 polymer ?
#
loop_
_entity_poly.entity_id
_entity_poly.type
_entity_poly.pdbx_seq_one_letter_code
_entity_poly.pdbx_strand_id
1 'polypeptide(L)'
;MGEFIQEERKKSGGYKSLEDFLERCQTIVNKKSLEGLIKSGALDAFADRGTLVANVEMILERSKRSKSMSGGLFDIIETDVTNKIMLVAQPKATLMEKLMMEYAAFKCFVSAHPLDGLYFYLKNFSFISQFKNTENV
;
A
#
# COMPACT_ATOMS: atom_id res chain seq x y z
N MET A 1 13.02 1.36 9.61
CA MET A 1 12.40 1.68 8.29
C MET A 1 11.44 2.87 8.40
N GLY A 2 10.35 2.77 9.19
CA GLY A 2 9.39 3.87 9.32
C GLY A 2 10.01 5.19 9.80
N GLU A 3 10.96 5.12 10.75
CA GLU A 3 11.73 6.28 11.21
C GLU A 3 12.49 6.97 10.08
N PHE A 4 13.24 6.20 9.27
CA PHE A 4 13.97 6.73 8.11
C PHE A 4 13.03 7.43 7.12
N ILE A 5 11.89 6.81 6.78
CA ILE A 5 10.87 7.42 5.90
C ILE A 5 10.38 8.74 6.49
N GLN A 6 10.14 8.79 7.81
CA GLN A 6 9.66 10.00 8.47
C GLN A 6 10.73 11.10 8.48
N GLU A 7 11.99 10.77 8.77
CA GLU A 7 13.10 11.72 8.80
C GLU A 7 13.40 12.29 7.41
N GLU A 8 13.48 11.43 6.39
CA GLU A 8 13.66 11.86 5.00
C GLU A 8 12.52 12.79 4.54
N ARG A 9 11.28 12.49 4.94
CA ARG A 9 10.12 13.34 4.67
C ARG A 9 10.21 14.69 5.39
N LYS A 10 10.71 14.73 6.62
CA LYS A 10 10.91 15.98 7.38
C LYS A 10 11.99 16.87 6.74
N LYS A 11 13.07 16.27 6.23
CA LYS A 11 14.20 16.99 5.62
C LYS A 11 13.88 17.51 4.21
N SER A 12 13.31 16.66 3.35
CA SER A 12 13.17 16.94 1.92
C SER A 12 11.71 17.15 1.48
N GLY A 13 10.77 17.24 2.43
CA GLY A 13 9.34 17.45 2.17
C GLY A 13 8.59 16.18 1.77
N GLY A 14 7.31 16.34 1.41
CA GLY A 14 6.44 15.24 0.98
C GLY A 14 6.94 14.52 -0.26
N TYR A 15 6.58 13.25 -0.41
CA TYR A 15 6.89 12.46 -1.60
C TYR A 15 5.94 12.83 -2.74
N LYS A 16 6.47 13.29 -3.87
CA LYS A 16 5.68 13.81 -5.00
C LYS A 16 5.18 12.70 -5.93
N SER A 17 5.93 11.62 -6.04
CA SER A 17 5.59 10.47 -6.88
C SER A 17 6.16 9.18 -6.28
N LEU A 18 5.78 8.04 -6.86
CA LEU A 18 6.31 6.74 -6.45
C LEU A 18 7.83 6.66 -6.70
N GLU A 19 8.29 7.24 -7.79
CA GLU A 19 9.70 7.35 -8.16
C GLU A 19 10.49 8.15 -7.12
N ASP A 20 10.00 9.33 -6.74
CA ASP A 20 10.60 10.18 -5.70
C ASP A 20 10.72 9.43 -4.36
N PHE A 21 9.69 8.67 -3.99
CA PHE A 21 9.76 7.80 -2.82
C PHE A 21 10.85 6.73 -2.94
N LEU A 22 10.94 6.03 -4.08
CA LEU A 22 11.89 4.95 -4.30
C LEU A 22 13.34 5.42 -4.44
N GLU A 23 13.57 6.61 -4.98
CA GLU A 23 14.89 7.24 -5.07
C GLU A 23 15.39 7.63 -3.67
N ARG A 24 14.54 8.30 -2.88
CA ARG A 24 14.89 8.76 -1.52
C ARG A 24 15.00 7.62 -0.50
N CYS A 25 14.22 6.56 -0.66
CA CYS A 25 14.16 5.42 0.28
C CYS A 25 14.82 4.15 -0.25
N GLN A 26 15.61 4.22 -1.32
CA GLN A 26 16.21 3.07 -2.01
C GLN A 26 16.98 2.12 -1.07
N THR A 27 17.65 2.65 -0.03
CA THR A 27 18.48 1.87 0.90
C THR A 27 17.68 0.96 1.84
N ILE A 28 16.41 1.30 2.09
CA ILE A 28 15.56 0.60 3.05
C ILE A 28 14.43 -0.19 2.37
N VAL A 29 14.18 0.06 1.08
CA VAL A 29 13.11 -0.60 0.31
C VAL A 29 13.60 -1.93 -0.24
N ASN A 30 13.04 -3.01 0.30
CA ASN A 30 13.12 -4.37 -0.23
C ASN A 30 11.71 -4.92 -0.53
N LYS A 31 11.62 -6.08 -1.21
CA LYS A 31 10.35 -6.70 -1.60
C LYS A 31 9.35 -6.82 -0.44
N LYS A 32 9.77 -7.39 0.70
CA LYS A 32 8.91 -7.58 1.88
C LYS A 32 8.41 -6.26 2.44
N SER A 33 9.28 -5.27 2.51
CA SER A 33 8.94 -3.94 3.02
C SER A 33 8.00 -3.17 2.08
N LEU A 34 8.22 -3.26 0.77
CA LEU A 34 7.39 -2.62 -0.25
C LEU A 34 5.99 -3.24 -0.25
N GLU A 35 5.90 -4.57 -0.25
CA GLU A 35 4.61 -5.26 -0.09
C GLU A 35 3.90 -4.87 1.20
N GLY A 36 4.63 -4.75 2.31
CA GLY A 36 4.08 -4.32 3.59
C GLY A 36 3.50 -2.91 3.53
N LEU A 37 4.21 -1.96 2.92
CA LEU A 37 3.76 -0.58 2.72
C LEU A 37 2.54 -0.48 1.78
N ILE A 38 2.49 -1.31 0.74
CA ILE A 38 1.34 -1.35 -0.17
C ILE A 38 0.12 -1.92 0.57
N LYS A 39 0.28 -3.06 1.26
CA LYS A 39 -0.81 -3.76 1.96
C LYS A 39 -1.37 -2.93 3.12
N SER A 40 -0.52 -2.15 3.79
CA SER A 40 -0.92 -1.24 4.86
C SER A 40 -1.63 0.03 4.37
N GLY A 41 -1.63 0.29 3.07
CA GLY A 41 -2.21 1.49 2.48
C GLY A 41 -1.32 2.73 2.51
N ALA A 42 -0.06 2.60 2.91
CA ALA A 42 0.87 3.73 2.99
C ALA A 42 1.17 4.37 1.61
N LEU A 43 0.95 3.64 0.52
CA LEU A 43 1.23 4.07 -0.86
C LEU A 43 -0.02 4.32 -1.70
N ASP A 44 -1.22 4.36 -1.08
CA ASP A 44 -2.50 4.53 -1.79
C ASP A 44 -2.62 5.84 -2.56
N ALA A 45 -1.83 6.85 -2.19
CA ALA A 45 -1.78 8.14 -2.88
C ALA A 45 -1.15 8.05 -4.29
N PHE A 46 -0.37 7.00 -4.58
CA PHE A 46 0.36 6.88 -5.84
C PHE A 46 -0.37 6.04 -6.89
N ALA A 47 -1.02 4.96 -6.49
CA ALA A 47 -1.82 4.10 -7.36
C ALA A 47 -2.71 3.16 -6.53
N ASP A 48 -3.64 2.46 -7.20
CA ASP A 48 -4.45 1.44 -6.52
C ASP A 48 -3.60 0.26 -6.03
N ARG A 49 -3.91 -0.25 -4.83
CA ARG A 49 -3.17 -1.35 -4.20
C ARG A 49 -3.03 -2.58 -5.11
N GLY A 50 -4.07 -2.94 -5.87
CA GLY A 50 -4.00 -4.10 -6.78
C GLY A 50 -2.95 -3.90 -7.88
N THR A 51 -2.88 -2.69 -8.43
CA THR A 51 -1.86 -2.32 -9.41
C THR A 51 -0.46 -2.31 -8.77
N LEU A 52 -0.31 -1.75 -7.58
CA LEU A 52 0.98 -1.72 -6.90
C LEU A 52 1.49 -3.13 -6.56
N VAL A 53 0.64 -4.01 -6.03
CA VAL A 53 1.00 -5.40 -5.70
C VAL A 53 1.44 -6.18 -6.93
N ALA A 54 0.71 -6.05 -8.06
CA ALA A 54 1.05 -6.75 -9.29
C ALA A 54 2.40 -6.30 -9.90
N ASN A 55 2.83 -5.07 -9.62
CA ASN A 55 4.03 -4.48 -10.18
C ASN A 55 5.22 -4.42 -9.20
N VAL A 56 5.15 -5.07 -8.02
CA VAL A 56 6.19 -5.00 -6.97
C VAL A 56 7.59 -5.32 -7.48
N GLU A 57 7.74 -6.38 -8.28
CA GLU A 57 9.06 -6.80 -8.81
C GLU A 57 9.62 -5.75 -9.76
N MET A 58 8.79 -5.23 -10.66
CA MET A 58 9.17 -4.18 -11.62
C MET A 58 9.57 -2.89 -10.88
N ILE A 59 8.79 -2.50 -9.87
CA ILE A 59 9.07 -1.33 -9.03
C ILE A 59 10.43 -1.49 -8.34
N LEU A 60 10.70 -2.67 -7.77
CA LEU A 60 11.94 -2.95 -7.05
C LEU A 60 13.15 -3.00 -7.99
N GLU A 61 13.01 -3.61 -9.16
CA GLU A 61 14.06 -3.63 -10.18
C GLU A 61 14.42 -2.21 -10.64
N ARG A 62 13.41 -1.36 -10.86
CA ARG A 62 13.63 0.02 -11.25
C ARG A 62 14.35 0.83 -10.17
N SER A 63 13.96 0.64 -8.91
CA SER A 63 14.63 1.25 -7.77
C SER A 63 16.13 0.89 -7.78
N LYS A 64 16.50 -0.37 -8.04
CA LYS A 64 17.91 -0.79 -8.09
C LYS A 64 18.69 -0.16 -9.26
N ARG A 65 18.11 -0.08 -10.45
CA ARG A 65 18.76 0.52 -11.64
C ARG A 65 19.08 2.01 -11.46
N SER A 66 18.28 2.73 -10.67
CA SER A 66 18.58 4.13 -10.34
C SER A 66 19.91 4.29 -9.57
N LYS A 67 20.33 3.28 -8.80
CA LYS A 67 21.60 3.28 -8.06
C LYS A 67 22.82 3.14 -8.96
N SER A 68 22.69 2.38 -10.05
CA SER A 68 23.80 2.10 -10.96
C SER A 68 24.09 3.25 -11.91
N MET A 69 23.09 4.09 -12.20
CA MET A 69 23.25 5.21 -13.15
C MET A 69 24.00 6.40 -12.53
N SER A 70 23.91 6.60 -11.22
CA SER A 70 24.53 7.73 -10.51
C SER A 70 26.06 7.66 -10.36
N GLY A 71 26.75 6.80 -11.15
CA GLY A 71 28.20 6.57 -11.06
C GLY A 71 28.96 6.60 -12.38
N GLY A 72 28.29 6.85 -13.52
CA GLY A 72 28.92 6.85 -14.84
C GLY A 72 29.06 8.26 -15.43
N LEU A 73 30.24 8.59 -15.95
CA LEU A 73 30.60 9.82 -16.67
C LEU A 73 29.77 10.13 -17.94
N PHE A 74 28.65 9.44 -18.18
CA PHE A 74 27.82 9.56 -19.38
C PHE A 74 26.53 10.36 -19.18
N ASP A 75 26.30 10.95 -18.01
CA ASP A 75 25.03 11.58 -17.62
C ASP A 75 24.81 13.01 -18.17
N ILE A 76 25.62 13.45 -19.13
CA ILE A 76 25.49 14.81 -19.72
C ILE A 76 24.60 14.82 -20.99
N ILE A 77 24.21 13.66 -21.54
CA ILE A 77 23.60 13.62 -22.89
C ILE A 77 22.08 13.33 -22.91
N GLU A 78 21.44 12.80 -21.86
CA GLU A 78 19.98 12.51 -21.93
C GLU A 78 19.24 12.78 -20.62
N THR A 79 19.11 14.06 -20.24
CA THR A 79 18.33 14.49 -19.06
C THR A 79 16.83 14.70 -19.32
N ASP A 80 16.25 14.07 -20.35
CA ASP A 80 14.81 14.22 -20.68
C ASP A 80 14.03 12.91 -20.85
N VAL A 81 14.60 11.76 -20.48
CA VAL A 81 13.80 10.54 -20.33
C VAL A 81 13.19 10.54 -18.93
N THR A 82 11.98 11.09 -18.81
CA THR A 82 11.20 11.07 -17.56
C THR A 82 11.34 9.70 -16.89
N ASN A 83 11.90 9.67 -15.67
CA ASN A 83 12.22 8.46 -14.89
C ASN A 83 10.96 7.69 -14.41
N LYS A 84 9.83 7.85 -15.11
CA LYS A 84 8.48 7.43 -14.73
C LYS A 84 8.34 5.92 -14.82
N ILE A 85 7.85 5.31 -13.74
CA ILE A 85 7.51 3.89 -13.69
C ILE A 85 6.20 3.69 -14.44
N MET A 86 6.25 2.93 -15.53
CA MET A 86 5.06 2.49 -16.24
C MET A 86 4.48 1.26 -15.56
N LEU A 87 3.51 1.48 -14.68
CA LEU A 87 2.77 0.40 -14.03
C LEU A 87 1.82 -0.27 -15.02
N VAL A 88 1.84 -1.61 -15.05
CA VAL A 88 0.81 -2.38 -15.76
C VAL A 88 -0.49 -2.24 -14.99
N ALA A 89 -1.46 -1.54 -15.57
CA ALA A 89 -2.75 -1.31 -14.96
C ALA A 89 -3.45 -2.64 -14.64
N GLN A 90 -4.01 -2.74 -13.45
CA GLN A 90 -4.85 -3.85 -13.02
C GLN A 90 -6.27 -3.36 -12.73
N PRO A 91 -7.27 -4.26 -12.71
CA PRO A 91 -8.57 -3.95 -12.15
C PRO A 91 -8.42 -3.32 -10.76
N LYS A 92 -9.22 -2.30 -10.46
CA LYS A 92 -9.21 -1.67 -9.14
C LYS A 92 -9.54 -2.72 -8.07
N ALA A 93 -8.72 -2.79 -7.03
CA ALA A 93 -8.98 -3.70 -5.92
C ALA A 93 -10.33 -3.36 -5.27
N THR A 94 -11.13 -4.39 -5.08
CA THR A 94 -12.40 -4.32 -4.35
C THR A 94 -12.17 -3.92 -2.90
N LEU A 95 -13.21 -3.43 -2.22
CA LEU A 95 -13.12 -3.09 -0.79
C LEU A 95 -12.68 -4.30 0.03
N MET A 96 -13.27 -5.47 -0.22
CA MET A 96 -12.94 -6.70 0.49
C MET A 96 -11.46 -7.08 0.30
N GLU A 97 -10.92 -6.99 -0.92
CA GLU A 97 -9.50 -7.25 -1.18
C GLU A 97 -8.60 -6.26 -0.42
N LYS A 98 -8.95 -4.97 -0.38
CA LYS A 98 -8.20 -3.97 0.39
C LYS A 98 -8.23 -4.28 1.89
N LEU A 99 -9.38 -4.68 2.43
CA LEU A 99 -9.51 -5.11 3.82
C LEU A 99 -8.69 -6.36 4.12
N MET A 100 -8.65 -7.34 3.20
CA MET A 100 -7.80 -8.52 3.36
C MET A 100 -6.31 -8.16 3.34
N MET A 101 -5.91 -7.18 2.51
CA MET A 101 -4.54 -6.66 2.53
C MET A 101 -4.21 -5.98 3.86
N GLU A 102 -5.12 -5.16 4.41
CA GLU A 102 -4.93 -4.54 5.73
C GLU A 102 -4.82 -5.59 6.83
N TYR A 103 -5.70 -6.58 6.82
CA TYR A 103 -5.65 -7.68 7.77
C TYR A 103 -4.35 -8.47 7.66
N ALA A 104 -3.85 -8.68 6.44
CA ALA A 104 -2.56 -9.34 6.24
C ALA A 104 -1.40 -8.55 6.89
N ALA A 105 -1.45 -7.21 6.81
CA ALA A 105 -0.42 -6.30 7.33
C ALA A 105 -0.52 -6.06 8.85
N PHE A 106 -1.71 -5.79 9.37
CA PHE A 106 -1.94 -5.34 10.74
C PHE A 106 -2.57 -6.40 11.66
N LYS A 107 -3.08 -7.51 11.11
CA LYS A 107 -3.88 -8.51 11.83
C LYS A 107 -5.16 -7.97 12.46
N CYS A 108 -5.62 -6.82 11.99
CA CYS A 108 -6.91 -6.21 12.32
C CYS A 108 -7.43 -5.44 11.10
N PHE A 109 -8.72 -5.15 11.11
CA PHE A 109 -9.34 -4.26 10.13
C PHE A 109 -9.29 -2.83 10.64
N VAL A 110 -8.67 -1.94 9.88
CA VAL A 110 -8.48 -0.53 10.28
C VAL A 110 -9.52 0.36 9.62
N SER A 111 -9.72 0.19 8.30
CA SER A 111 -10.60 1.06 7.53
C SER A 111 -12.08 0.75 7.71
N ALA A 112 -12.46 -0.54 7.69
CA ALA A 112 -13.85 -1.00 7.80
C ALA A 112 -13.88 -2.48 8.19
N HIS A 113 -14.96 -2.95 8.82
CA HIS A 113 -15.14 -4.37 9.12
C HIS A 113 -15.77 -5.10 7.92
N PRO A 114 -15.37 -6.35 7.59
CA PRO A 114 -15.99 -7.11 6.49
C PRO A 114 -17.50 -7.35 6.64
N LEU A 115 -18.01 -7.24 7.87
CA LEU A 115 -19.44 -7.38 8.19
C LEU A 115 -20.18 -6.04 8.24
N ASP A 116 -19.53 -4.94 7.86
CA ASP A 116 -20.19 -3.65 7.74
C ASP A 116 -21.34 -3.78 6.72
N GLY A 117 -22.56 -3.47 7.17
CA GLY A 117 -23.81 -3.69 6.42
C GLY A 117 -24.58 -4.96 6.78
N LEU A 118 -23.93 -5.99 7.32
CA LEU A 118 -24.60 -7.20 7.85
C LEU A 118 -25.02 -7.04 9.32
N TYR A 119 -24.50 -6.03 10.01
CA TYR A 119 -24.74 -5.82 11.44
C TYR A 119 -26.23 -5.76 11.81
N PHE A 120 -27.06 -5.13 10.97
CA PHE A 120 -28.52 -5.06 11.18
C PHE A 120 -29.16 -6.46 11.23
N TYR A 121 -28.78 -7.33 10.29
CA TYR A 121 -29.26 -8.71 10.26
C TYR A 121 -28.73 -9.52 11.44
N LEU A 122 -27.44 -9.38 11.76
CA LEU A 122 -26.80 -10.11 12.87
C LEU A 122 -27.39 -9.75 14.25
N LYS A 123 -27.78 -8.49 14.46
CA LYS A 123 -28.41 -8.05 15.72
C LYS A 123 -29.74 -8.78 15.98
N ASN A 124 -30.53 -9.01 14.94
CA ASN A 124 -31.83 -9.66 15.05
C ASN A 124 -31.71 -11.18 15.26
N PHE A 125 -30.66 -11.81 14.74
CA PHE A 125 -30.41 -13.25 14.88
C PHE A 125 -29.42 -13.62 15.98
N SER A 126 -28.95 -12.66 16.78
CA SER A 126 -28.00 -12.93 17.86
C SER A 126 -28.59 -13.97 18.82
N PHE A 127 -27.77 -14.93 19.27
CA PHE A 127 -28.18 -15.99 20.20
C PHE A 127 -28.90 -15.42 21.43
N ILE A 128 -28.42 -14.28 21.94
CA ILE A 128 -29.02 -13.56 23.08
C ILE A 128 -30.41 -12.98 22.76
N SER A 129 -30.63 -12.49 21.52
CA SER A 129 -31.94 -11.98 21.09
C SER A 129 -32.99 -13.10 21.04
N GLN A 130 -32.58 -14.35 20.78
CA GLN A 130 -33.49 -15.49 20.71
C GLN A 130 -34.05 -15.85 22.09
N PHE A 131 -33.28 -15.68 23.18
CA PHE A 131 -33.74 -15.94 24.56
C PHE A 131 -34.54 -14.79 25.18
N LYS A 132 -34.29 -13.54 24.77
CA LYS A 132 -35.08 -12.40 25.26
C LYS A 132 -36.56 -12.45 24.84
N ASN A 133 -36.88 -13.14 23.75
CA ASN A 133 -38.26 -13.36 23.33
C ASN A 133 -38.95 -14.51 24.08
N THR A 134 -38.20 -15.38 24.77
CA THR A 134 -38.75 -16.52 25.51
C THR A 134 -39.10 -16.20 26.96
N GLU A 135 -38.59 -15.09 27.51
CA GLU A 135 -38.90 -14.65 28.89
C GLU A 135 -40.12 -13.70 28.99
N ASN A 136 -40.79 -13.39 27.87
CA ASN A 136 -42.00 -12.55 27.81
C ASN A 136 -43.28 -13.35 27.51
N VAL A 137 -43.35 -14.62 27.91
CA VAL A 137 -44.57 -15.46 27.87
C VAL A 137 -44.90 -15.95 29.28
#